data_AF-A0A9R1CFP8-F1
#
_entry.id   AF-A0A9R1CFP8-F1
#
_cell.length_a   1.000
_cell.length_b   1.000
_cell.length_c   1.000
_cell.angle_alpha   90.00
_cell.angle_beta   90.00
_cell.angle_gamma   90.00
#
_symmetry.space_group_name_H-M   'P 1'
#
loop_
_entity.id
_entity.type
_entity.pdbx_description
1 polymer ?
#
loop_
_entity_poly.entity_id
_entity_poly.type
_entity_poly.pdbx_seq_one_letter_code
_entity_poly.pdbx_strand_id
1 'polypeptide(L)'
;MTAPLIFRSGAILSHYYMLTLAHPAAIGISSGAFGSHGLRNISPPLTERQISSFSTASSYLIYNGLALLAISYHPGFAVGSATRRYKFAAGMIVGGAVAFSGSIFALVLGRDRFKSLGPVTPLGGVAMIAGYLALAL
;
A
#
# COMPACT_ATOMS: atom_id res chain seq x y z
N MET A 1 3.64 5.96 -39.57
CA MET A 1 2.78 6.66 -38.59
C MET A 1 3.45 6.58 -37.22
N THR A 2 4.15 7.63 -36.81
CA THR A 2 4.78 7.74 -35.49
C THR A 2 3.76 8.31 -34.50
N ALA A 3 3.51 7.64 -33.38
CA ALA A 3 2.66 8.19 -32.34
C ALA A 3 3.22 9.54 -31.84
N PRO A 4 2.37 10.51 -31.47
CA PRO A 4 2.82 11.82 -30.99
C PRO A 4 3.81 11.65 -29.82
N LEU A 5 4.86 12.48 -29.76
CA LEU A 5 5.88 12.43 -28.69
C LEU A 5 5.27 12.40 -27.27
N ILE A 6 4.15 13.10 -27.07
CA ILE A 6 3.39 13.16 -25.81
C ILE A 6 2.85 11.77 -25.40
N PHE A 7 2.35 10.97 -26.34
CA PHE A 7 1.85 9.61 -26.07
C PHE A 7 3.00 8.67 -25.68
N ARG A 8 4.15 8.83 -26.33
CA ARG A 8 5.35 8.04 -26.03
C ARG A 8 5.90 8.35 -24.64
N SER A 9 5.95 9.62 -24.25
CA SER A 9 6.36 10.05 -22.91
C SER A 9 5.39 9.59 -21.83
N GLY A 10 4.07 9.63 -22.08
CA GLY A 10 3.06 9.13 -21.14
C GLY A 10 3.19 7.61 -20.87
N ALA A 11 3.48 6.82 -21.90
CA ALA A 11 3.67 5.38 -21.77
C ALA A 11 4.90 5.02 -20.90
N ILE A 12 6.02 5.71 -21.09
CA ILE A 12 7.24 5.52 -20.28
C ILE A 12 6.98 5.87 -18.81
N LEU A 13 6.31 7.00 -18.57
CA LEU A 13 5.96 7.45 -17.21
C LEU A 13 5.02 6.45 -16.51
N SER A 14 3.99 5.96 -17.21
CA SER A 14 3.07 4.94 -16.66
C SER A 14 3.83 3.67 -16.26
N HIS A 15 4.78 3.20 -17.07
CA HIS A 15 5.61 2.03 -16.74
C HIS A 15 6.49 2.25 -15.51
N TYR A 16 7.12 3.42 -15.39
CA TYR A 16 7.88 3.78 -14.19
C TYR A 16 6.99 3.76 -12.94
N TYR A 17 5.79 4.33 -13.03
CA TYR A 17 4.85 4.35 -11.92
C TYR A 17 4.37 2.96 -11.53
N MET A 18 4.07 2.08 -12.49
CA MET A 18 3.70 0.69 -12.24
C MET A 18 4.75 -0.03 -11.39
N LEU A 19 6.03 0.10 -11.75
CA LEU A 19 7.13 -0.52 -11.00
C LEU A 19 7.17 0.02 -9.57
N THR A 20 7.07 1.34 -9.38
CA THR A 20 7.11 1.94 -8.05
C THR A 20 5.90 1.57 -7.19
N LEU A 21 4.72 1.44 -7.79
CA LEU A 21 3.46 1.22 -7.09
C LEU A 21 3.14 -0.26 -6.84
N ALA A 22 3.87 -1.20 -7.46
CA ALA A 22 3.74 -2.63 -7.20
C ALA A 22 4.39 -3.10 -5.88
N HIS A 23 5.35 -2.33 -5.32
CA HIS A 23 6.09 -2.72 -4.12
C HIS A 23 5.22 -3.10 -2.92
N PRO A 24 4.13 -2.38 -2.57
CA PRO A 24 3.27 -2.75 -1.46
C PRO A 24 2.68 -4.16 -1.62
N ALA A 25 2.27 -4.54 -2.84
CA ALA A 25 1.72 -5.88 -3.07
C ALA A 25 2.77 -6.97 -2.82
N ALA A 26 4.00 -6.78 -3.30
CA ALA A 26 5.10 -7.71 -3.07
C ALA A 26 5.42 -7.86 -1.58
N ILE A 27 5.55 -6.73 -0.85
CA ILE A 27 5.78 -6.73 0.60
C ILE A 27 4.62 -7.43 1.32
N GLY A 28 3.38 -7.17 0.90
CA GLY A 28 2.20 -7.82 1.44
C GLY A 28 2.23 -9.33 1.28
N ILE A 29 2.57 -9.84 0.09
CA ILE A 29 2.69 -11.28 -0.18
C ILE A 29 3.79 -11.92 0.68
N SER A 30 4.99 -11.33 0.70
CA SER A 30 6.12 -11.83 1.49
C SER A 30 5.78 -11.85 2.98
N SER A 31 5.14 -10.78 3.48
CA SER A 31 4.68 -10.71 4.86
C SER A 31 3.60 -11.75 5.14
N GLY A 32 2.64 -11.94 4.25
CA GLY A 32 1.58 -12.94 4.41
C GLY A 32 2.12 -14.36 4.56
N ALA A 33 3.07 -14.73 3.70
CA ALA A 33 3.77 -16.01 3.77
C ALA A 33 4.57 -16.16 5.08
N PHE A 34 5.28 -15.10 5.50
CA PHE A 34 5.96 -15.08 6.79
C PHE A 34 4.99 -15.21 7.97
N GLY A 35 3.80 -14.60 7.88
CA GLY A 35 2.77 -14.65 8.89
C GLY A 35 2.15 -16.04 9.06
N SER A 36 1.87 -16.75 7.96
CA SER A 36 1.24 -18.08 8.00
C SER A 36 2.21 -19.19 8.45
N HIS A 37 3.49 -19.08 8.10
CA HIS A 37 4.48 -20.13 8.36
C HIS A 37 5.49 -19.77 9.47
N GLY A 38 5.98 -18.53 9.50
CA GLY A 38 7.04 -18.10 10.41
C GLY A 38 6.53 -17.71 11.80
N LEU A 39 5.48 -16.91 11.88
CA LEU A 39 4.99 -16.35 13.17
C LEU A 39 4.37 -17.39 14.12
N ARG A 40 4.06 -18.59 13.67
CA ARG A 40 3.53 -19.65 14.54
C ARG A 40 4.61 -20.32 15.40
N ASN A 41 5.88 -20.22 15.00
CA ASN A 41 7.00 -20.93 15.62
C ASN A 41 7.96 -20.02 16.42
N ILE A 42 7.65 -18.72 16.51
CA ILE A 42 8.48 -17.78 17.28
C ILE A 42 8.28 -17.94 18.78
N SER A 43 9.35 -17.67 19.54
CA SER A 43 9.37 -17.77 21.01
C SER A 43 9.69 -16.40 21.62
N PRO A 44 8.85 -15.88 22.53
CA PRO A 44 7.59 -16.46 23.02
C PRO A 44 6.50 -16.52 21.92
N PRO A 45 5.56 -17.48 22.00
CA PRO A 45 4.51 -17.63 21.00
C PRO A 45 3.58 -16.41 20.97
N LEU A 46 3.18 -15.99 19.78
CA LEU A 46 2.17 -14.96 19.60
C LEU A 46 0.77 -15.52 19.83
N THR A 47 -0.13 -14.67 20.30
CA THR A 47 -1.56 -14.99 20.36
C THR A 47 -2.15 -15.07 18.95
N GLU A 48 -3.20 -15.89 18.77
CA GLU A 48 -3.92 -15.96 17.48
C GLU A 48 -4.45 -14.59 17.03
N ARG A 49 -4.80 -13.69 17.97
CA ARG A 49 -5.18 -12.31 17.66
C ARG A 49 -4.03 -11.52 17.03
N GLN A 50 -2.79 -11.68 17.50
CA GLN A 50 -1.62 -11.03 16.92
C GLN A 50 -1.30 -11.57 15.53
N ILE A 51 -1.37 -12.89 15.34
CA ILE A 51 -1.18 -13.54 14.03
C ILE A 51 -2.25 -13.06 13.03
N SER A 52 -3.52 -13.04 13.46
CA SER A 52 -4.63 -12.51 12.66
C SER A 52 -4.46 -11.03 12.31
N SER A 53 -3.98 -10.21 13.25
CA SER A 53 -3.68 -8.80 13.00
C SER A 53 -2.56 -8.63 11.96
N PHE A 54 -1.50 -9.45 12.07
CA PHE A 54 -0.41 -9.46 11.09
C PHE A 54 -0.90 -9.86 9.70
N SER A 55 -1.75 -10.90 9.61
CA SER A 55 -2.37 -11.30 8.35
C SER A 55 -3.23 -10.18 7.76
N THR A 56 -4.01 -9.48 8.59
CA THR A 56 -4.80 -8.31 8.16
C THR A 56 -3.90 -7.23 7.56
N ALA A 57 -2.81 -6.87 8.23
CA ALA A 57 -1.86 -5.88 7.72
C ALA A 57 -1.23 -6.29 6.38
N SER A 58 -0.88 -7.57 6.21
CA SER A 58 -0.43 -8.13 4.94
C SER A 58 -1.50 -7.97 3.85
N SER A 59 -2.76 -8.36 4.10
CA SER A 59 -3.85 -8.23 3.14
C SER A 59 -4.07 -6.77 2.72
N TYR A 60 -3.99 -5.81 3.64
CA TYR A 60 -4.12 -4.39 3.31
C TYR A 60 -3.01 -3.89 2.36
N LEU A 61 -1.78 -4.38 2.50
CA LEU A 61 -0.70 -4.07 1.55
C LEU A 61 -0.93 -4.70 0.18
N ILE A 62 -1.43 -5.94 0.14
CA ILE A 62 -1.77 -6.63 -1.12
C ILE A 62 -2.88 -5.87 -1.86
N TYR A 63 -4.02 -5.64 -1.20
CA TYR A 63 -5.17 -5.01 -1.84
C TYR A 63 -4.85 -3.58 -2.32
N ASN A 64 -4.19 -2.78 -1.49
CA ASN A 64 -3.82 -1.42 -1.91
C ASN A 64 -2.71 -1.41 -2.96
N GLY A 65 -1.75 -2.34 -2.91
CA GLY A 65 -0.74 -2.48 -3.96
C GLY A 65 -1.35 -2.85 -5.32
N LEU A 66 -2.32 -3.77 -5.34
CA LEU A 66 -3.06 -4.11 -6.56
C LEU A 66 -3.92 -2.94 -7.05
N ALA A 67 -4.58 -2.22 -6.16
CA ALA A 67 -5.34 -1.02 -6.50
C ALA A 67 -4.45 0.07 -7.10
N LEU A 68 -3.27 0.32 -6.51
CA LEU A 68 -2.30 1.29 -7.00
C LEU A 68 -1.74 0.90 -8.36
N LEU A 69 -1.49 -0.39 -8.59
CA LEU A 69 -1.12 -0.90 -9.90
C LEU A 69 -2.22 -0.57 -10.92
N ALA A 70 -3.49 -0.85 -10.60
CA ALA A 70 -4.61 -0.51 -11.47
C ALA A 70 -4.72 1.01 -11.74
N ILE A 71 -4.54 1.85 -10.71
CA ILE A 71 -4.55 3.31 -10.82
C ILE A 71 -3.42 3.81 -11.76
N SER A 72 -2.25 3.18 -11.72
CA SER A 72 -1.08 3.58 -12.53
C SER A 72 -1.25 3.39 -14.04
N TYR A 73 -2.16 2.50 -14.45
CA TYR A 73 -2.53 2.29 -15.85
C TYR A 73 -3.56 3.31 -16.36
N HIS A 74 -4.19 4.07 -15.47
CA HIS A 74 -5.19 5.04 -15.90
C HIS A 74 -4.50 6.20 -16.67
N PRO A 75 -4.98 6.60 -17.86
CA PRO A 75 -4.34 7.64 -18.67
C PRO A 75 -4.14 8.96 -17.92
N GLY A 76 -5.11 9.32 -17.07
CA GLY A 76 -5.08 10.50 -16.21
C GLY A 76 -3.99 10.50 -15.12
N PHE A 77 -3.28 9.38 -14.92
CA PHE A 77 -2.16 9.26 -13.98
C PHE A 77 -0.85 9.81 -14.57
N ALA A 78 -0.59 9.51 -15.86
CA ALA A 78 0.67 9.84 -16.51
C ALA A 78 0.60 11.19 -17.27
N VAL A 79 -0.55 11.51 -17.86
CA VAL A 79 -0.73 12.68 -18.72
C VAL A 79 -2.13 13.27 -18.57
N GLY A 80 -2.24 14.60 -18.61
CA GLY A 80 -3.52 15.33 -18.58
C GLY A 80 -3.75 16.18 -17.33
N SER A 81 -4.82 16.98 -17.33
CA SER A 81 -5.15 17.93 -16.25
C SER A 81 -5.44 17.26 -14.90
N ALA A 82 -5.87 16.00 -14.90
CA ALA A 82 -6.17 15.23 -13.69
C ALA A 82 -4.92 14.66 -12.99
N THR A 83 -3.72 14.75 -13.59
CA THR A 83 -2.49 14.13 -13.09
C THR A 83 -2.20 14.43 -11.61
N ARG A 84 -2.41 15.68 -11.17
CA ARG A 84 -2.18 16.08 -9.78
C ARG A 84 -3.05 15.30 -8.79
N ARG A 85 -4.31 15.06 -9.17
CA ARG A 85 -5.30 14.39 -8.35
C ARG A 85 -5.02 12.89 -8.22
N TYR A 86 -4.70 12.24 -9.33
CA TYR A 86 -4.27 10.84 -9.36
C TYR A 86 -3.00 10.62 -8.52
N LYS A 87 -2.02 11.53 -8.61
CA LYS A 87 -0.81 11.48 -7.79
C LYS A 87 -1.09 11.69 -6.30
N PHE A 88 -1.98 12.62 -5.96
CA PHE A 88 -2.42 12.82 -4.57
C PHE A 88 -3.10 11.56 -4.02
N ALA A 89 -4.04 11.00 -4.77
CA ALA A 89 -4.74 9.77 -4.39
C ALA A 89 -3.77 8.61 -4.17
N ALA A 90 -2.87 8.35 -5.11
CA ALA A 90 -1.87 7.30 -4.97
C ALA A 90 -0.93 7.55 -3.79
N GLY A 91 -0.49 8.79 -3.55
CA GLY A 91 0.32 9.14 -2.39
C GLY A 91 -0.40 8.87 -1.07
N MET A 92 -1.68 9.23 -0.96
CA MET A 92 -2.52 8.96 0.20
C MET A 92 -2.75 7.46 0.44
N ILE A 93 -2.98 6.69 -0.64
CA ILE A 93 -3.18 5.23 -0.54
C ILE A 93 -1.86 4.53 -0.14
N VAL A 94 -0.73 4.86 -0.78
CA VAL A 94 0.59 4.29 -0.43
C VAL A 94 0.95 4.65 1.01
N GLY A 95 0.92 5.94 1.35
CA GLY A 95 1.29 6.42 2.68
C GLY A 95 0.37 5.86 3.76
N GLY A 96 -0.93 5.82 3.49
CA GLY A 96 -1.93 5.24 4.39
C GLY A 96 -1.75 3.74 4.59
N ALA A 97 -1.49 2.97 3.53
CA ALA A 97 -1.24 1.53 3.62
C ALA A 97 0.05 1.22 4.38
N VAL A 98 1.12 1.97 4.14
CA VAL A 98 2.38 1.83 4.88
C VAL A 98 2.19 2.18 6.36
N ALA A 99 1.50 3.29 6.66
CA ALA A 99 1.20 3.68 8.03
C ALA A 99 0.33 2.64 8.75
N PHE A 100 -0.75 2.17 8.11
CA PHE A 100 -1.68 1.19 8.66
C PHE A 100 -1.04 -0.18 8.89
N SER A 101 -0.43 -0.75 7.85
CA SER A 101 0.12 -2.10 7.92
C SER A 101 1.45 -2.13 8.66
N GLY A 102 2.30 -1.12 8.46
CA GLY A 102 3.58 -1.00 9.13
C GLY A 102 3.44 -0.84 10.64
N SER A 103 2.46 -0.06 11.12
CA SER A 103 2.21 0.06 12.57
C SER A 103 1.75 -1.27 13.17
N ILE A 104 0.87 -2.02 12.49
CA ILE A 104 0.42 -3.34 12.96
C ILE A 104 1.59 -4.32 12.99
N PHE A 105 2.41 -4.39 11.94
CA PHE A 105 3.61 -5.24 11.93
C PHE A 105 4.55 -4.92 13.11
N ALA A 106 4.83 -3.64 13.34
CA ALA A 106 5.66 -3.20 14.46
C ALA A 106 5.05 -3.58 15.82
N LEU A 107 3.74 -3.38 16.00
CA LEU A 107 3.04 -3.74 17.23
C LEU A 107 2.97 -5.25 17.48
N VAL A 108 2.89 -6.06 16.43
CA VAL A 108 2.91 -7.53 16.54
C VAL A 108 4.31 -8.03 16.91
N LEU A 109 5.35 -7.50 16.25
CA LEU A 109 6.73 -7.98 16.43
C LEU A 109 7.43 -7.40 17.67
N GLY A 110 6.98 -6.27 18.20
CA GLY A 110 7.66 -5.58 19.29
C GLY A 110 6.77 -4.61 20.06
N ARG A 111 5.63 -5.10 20.56
CA ARG A 111 4.59 -4.28 21.21
C ARG A 111 5.14 -3.31 22.26
N ASP A 112 6.02 -3.76 23.16
CA ASP A 112 6.52 -2.94 24.26
C ASP A 112 7.36 -1.75 23.78
N ARG A 113 8.09 -1.94 22.67
CA ARG A 113 8.89 -0.90 22.03
C ARG A 113 8.04 0.06 21.19
N PHE A 114 6.97 -0.45 20.57
CA PHE A 114 6.22 0.28 19.54
C PHE A 114 4.79 0.65 19.95
N LYS A 115 4.44 0.57 21.24
CA LYS A 115 3.09 0.86 21.76
C LYS A 115 2.53 2.22 21.33
N SER A 116 3.38 3.23 21.14
CA SER A 116 2.99 4.57 20.69
C SER A 116 2.52 4.62 19.23
N LEU A 117 2.75 3.57 18.43
CA LEU A 117 2.25 3.46 17.06
C LEU A 117 0.78 3.02 16.98
N GLY A 118 0.14 2.70 18.11
CA GLY A 118 -1.29 2.31 18.13
C GLY A 118 -2.22 3.29 17.38
N PRO A 119 -2.12 4.61 17.63
CA PRO A 119 -2.93 5.61 16.93
C PRO A 119 -2.57 5.79 15.45
N VAL A 120 -1.42 5.29 14.98
CA VAL A 120 -1.00 5.42 13.57
C VAL A 120 -1.87 4.55 12.66
N THR A 121 -2.34 3.39 13.15
CA THR A 121 -3.20 2.49 12.40
C THR A 121 -4.48 3.17 11.88
N PRO A 122 -5.36 3.76 12.73
CA PRO A 122 -6.56 4.42 12.24
C PRO A 122 -6.27 5.63 11.35
N LEU A 123 -5.20 6.38 11.61
CA LEU A 123 -4.79 7.49 10.75
C LEU A 123 -4.40 7.02 9.35
N GLY A 124 -3.69 5.90 9.24
CA GLY A 124 -3.40 5.26 7.96
C GLY A 124 -4.68 4.85 7.21
N GLY A 125 -5.67 4.32 7.95
CA GLY A 125 -7.00 4.02 7.42
C GLY A 125 -7.69 5.25 6.81
N VAL A 126 -7.72 6.35 7.55
CA VAL A 126 -8.29 7.63 7.09
C VAL A 126 -7.57 8.16 5.86
N ALA A 127 -6.23 8.07 5.82
CA ALA A 127 -5.45 8.48 4.66
C ALA A 127 -5.81 7.65 3.41
N MET A 128 -5.94 6.32 3.53
CA MET A 128 -6.39 5.47 2.42
C MET A 128 -7.77 5.90 1.92
N ILE A 129 -8.74 6.11 2.83
CA ILE A 129 -10.09 6.57 2.49
C ILE A 129 -10.04 7.91 1.73
N ALA A 130 -9.27 8.88 2.22
CA ALA A 130 -9.09 10.17 1.55
C ALA A 130 -8.52 10.01 0.13
N GLY A 131 -7.60 9.07 -0.08
CA GLY A 131 -7.06 8.75 -1.40
C GLY A 131 -8.12 8.20 -2.35
N TYR A 132 -8.97 7.27 -1.91
CA TYR A 132 -10.06 6.74 -2.73
C TYR A 132 -11.14 7.79 -3.01
N LEU A 133 -11.52 8.62 -2.03
CA LEU A 133 -12.44 9.74 -2.24
C LEU A 133 -11.87 10.72 -3.27
N ALA A 134 -10.57 10.99 -3.20
CA ALA A 134 -9.88 11.79 -4.20
C ALA A 134 -9.87 11.13 -5.59
N LEU A 135 -10.11 9.82 -5.76
CA LEU A 135 -10.33 9.22 -7.09
C LEU A 135 -11.78 9.32 -7.57
N ALA A 136 -12.73 9.43 -6.64
CA ALA A 136 -14.17 9.41 -6.94
C ALA A 136 -14.77 10.78 -7.34
N LEU A 137 -14.18 11.89 -6.87
CA LEU A 137 -14.60 13.27 -7.17
C LEU A 137 -14.27 13.74 -8.61
#